data_AF-A0A939K7U7-F1
#
_entry.id   AF-A0A939K7U7-F1
#
_cell.length_a   1.000
_cell.length_b   1.000
_cell.length_c   1.000
_cell.angle_alpha   90.00
_cell.angle_beta   90.00
_cell.angle_gamma   90.00
#
_symmetry.space_group_name_H-M   'P 1'
#
loop_
_entity.id
_entity.type
_entity.pdbx_description
1 polymer ?
#
loop_
_entity_poly.entity_id
_entity_poly.type
_entity_poly.pdbx_seq_one_letter_code
_entity_poly.pdbx_strand_id
1 'polypeptide(L)'
;MTVIRQYLNQNDQCLGYVWNQEQGQKVVIVVDDSFKLVKYDSPPNAHGYGLKVIFDKLSRRDDILAIGFFDLPQSPQTQDIQLIVETIQAWIRELQFQNYKLYLLVDYYHGQQTTRSNAHGIDFVDYWQEHQPLRAKKIAHLSIAGASSGEDIPNPYDLECFSKPLIHSCKQDYKQLPEAFLSWLDIDEHPLYRLWRYSDRWFLSDDTTILVKHNFGEVRKFLFESKDDNDFFHASEYKRKITDALYINLPNAWWENEASANNIHESLKCLTGAFFCGQTNNSAKRNLCVGSAYIIALMAHQKVYGNADIFINDPETWIACSHASSPIFALQEQETARTSAIALYDLFICLFTPRHTNQESSSGKSLVRSVCFYEAGRVLKIQLNWNAQKPSLDSPDSLAKINSKTFQQPTINMSQIAKNTRTTILNLWCQMAISESGFMSPGVVYMEADTIVIASTK
;
A
#
# COMPACT_ATOMS: atom_id res chain seq x y z
N MET A 1 5.06 8.61 -23.46
CA MET A 1 5.27 7.27 -24.06
C MET A 1 6.40 6.60 -23.32
N THR A 2 6.15 5.44 -22.72
CA THR A 2 7.17 4.65 -22.01
C THR A 2 8.05 3.96 -23.05
N VAL A 3 9.34 4.33 -23.14
CA VAL A 3 10.26 3.73 -24.12
C VAL A 3 10.94 2.52 -23.49
N ILE A 4 10.61 1.33 -23.99
CA ILE A 4 11.33 0.09 -23.67
C ILE A 4 12.44 -0.06 -24.72
N ARG A 5 13.68 -0.28 -24.27
CA ARG A 5 14.84 -0.48 -25.14
C ARG A 5 15.16 -1.97 -25.27
N GLN A 6 15.55 -2.40 -26.46
CA GLN A 6 16.05 -3.75 -26.70
C GLN A 6 17.57 -3.78 -26.55
N TYR A 7 18.08 -4.84 -25.95
CA TYR A 7 19.51 -5.18 -25.95
C TYR A 7 19.70 -6.36 -26.90
N LEU A 8 20.52 -6.17 -27.92
CA LEU A 8 20.80 -7.16 -28.94
C LEU A 8 22.21 -7.73 -28.75
N ASN A 9 22.41 -8.99 -29.12
CA ASN A 9 23.74 -9.57 -29.28
C ASN A 9 24.39 -9.15 -30.61
N GLN A 10 25.61 -9.63 -30.86
CA GLN A 10 26.37 -9.34 -32.09
C GLN A 10 25.71 -9.86 -33.37
N ASN A 11 24.72 -10.75 -33.26
CA ASN A 11 23.96 -11.33 -34.37
C ASN A 11 22.56 -10.68 -34.51
N ASP A 12 22.35 -9.49 -33.92
CA ASP A 12 21.07 -8.78 -33.86
C ASP A 12 19.92 -9.56 -33.19
N GLN A 13 20.24 -10.58 -32.38
CA GLN A 13 19.24 -11.31 -31.60
C GLN A 13 18.99 -10.59 -30.27
N CYS A 14 17.72 -10.42 -29.91
CA CYS A 14 17.34 -9.76 -28.67
C CYS A 14 17.67 -10.63 -27.45
N LEU A 15 18.57 -10.15 -26.59
CA LEU A 15 18.92 -10.76 -25.30
C LEU A 15 18.05 -10.26 -24.15
N GLY A 16 17.46 -9.07 -24.30
CA GLY A 16 16.62 -8.53 -23.26
C GLY A 16 15.95 -7.21 -23.60
N TYR A 17 15.02 -6.84 -22.75
CA TYR A 17 14.26 -5.59 -22.81
C TYR A 17 14.44 -4.86 -21.50
N VAL A 18 14.79 -3.59 -21.59
CA VAL A 18 14.99 -2.77 -20.42
C VAL A 18 14.17 -1.50 -20.47
N TRP A 19 13.84 -1.04 -19.29
CA TRP A 19 13.17 0.21 -19.06
C TRP A 19 13.80 0.90 -17.86
N ASN A 20 13.91 2.22 -17.93
CA ASN A 20 14.44 3.04 -16.85
C ASN A 20 13.69 4.38 -16.79
N GLN A 21 13.71 4.99 -15.61
CA GLN A 21 13.24 6.36 -15.38
C GLN A 21 14.31 7.20 -14.67
N GLU A 22 14.05 8.49 -14.49
CA GLU A 22 15.04 9.43 -13.95
C GLU A 22 15.27 9.31 -12.44
N GLN A 23 14.29 8.78 -11.70
CA GLN A 23 14.32 8.72 -10.25
C GLN A 23 13.91 7.33 -9.74
N GLY A 24 14.36 7.00 -8.53
CA GLY A 24 14.08 5.71 -7.89
C GLY A 24 15.35 5.10 -7.33
N GLN A 25 15.18 4.01 -6.58
CA GLN A 25 16.30 3.34 -5.92
C GLN A 25 16.32 1.84 -6.17
N LYS A 26 15.35 1.27 -6.88
CA LYS A 26 15.26 -0.18 -7.08
C LYS A 26 15.41 -0.54 -8.54
N VAL A 27 16.28 -1.48 -8.81
CA VAL A 27 16.42 -2.09 -10.13
C VAL A 27 15.94 -3.52 -10.03
N VAL A 28 14.94 -3.89 -10.82
CA VAL A 28 14.38 -5.24 -10.84
C VAL A 28 14.81 -5.92 -12.13
N ILE A 29 15.53 -7.03 -12.01
CA ILE A 29 15.97 -7.87 -13.11
C ILE A 29 15.18 -9.16 -13.06
N VAL A 30 14.58 -9.51 -14.18
CA VAL A 30 13.90 -10.79 -14.37
C VAL A 30 14.63 -11.56 -15.45
N VAL A 31 15.11 -12.75 -15.12
CA VAL A 31 15.77 -13.68 -16.03
C VAL A 31 14.83 -14.86 -16.19
N ASP A 32 14.32 -15.06 -17.40
CA ASP A 32 13.20 -15.98 -17.64
C ASP A 32 13.36 -16.73 -18.94
N ASP A 33 12.94 -17.99 -18.98
CA ASP A 33 13.13 -18.85 -20.14
C ASP A 33 12.17 -18.59 -21.31
N SER A 34 11.20 -17.69 -21.09
CA SER A 34 10.12 -17.43 -22.03
C SER A 34 9.58 -16.01 -21.88
N PHE A 35 10.42 -15.02 -22.22
CA PHE A 35 9.99 -13.63 -22.18
C PHE A 35 9.54 -13.07 -23.54
N LYS A 36 8.32 -12.52 -23.61
CA LYS A 36 7.80 -11.80 -24.79
C LYS A 36 7.28 -10.40 -24.44
N LEU A 37 8.14 -9.39 -24.51
CA LEU A 37 7.69 -7.99 -24.61
C LEU A 37 7.47 -7.63 -26.09
N VAL A 38 6.19 -7.65 -26.49
CA VAL A 38 5.60 -6.95 -27.66
C VAL A 38 5.58 -7.71 -29.01
N LYS A 39 4.41 -8.28 -29.31
CA LYS A 39 3.46 -7.77 -30.31
C LYS A 39 2.04 -8.00 -29.79
N TYR A 40 1.14 -7.05 -30.03
CA TYR A 40 -0.30 -7.27 -29.90
C TYR A 40 -0.75 -8.26 -30.99
N ASP A 41 -0.43 -9.54 -30.85
CA ASP A 41 -0.86 -10.56 -31.79
C ASP A 41 -2.02 -11.36 -31.17
N SER A 42 -3.15 -11.32 -31.88
CA SER A 42 -4.29 -12.22 -31.72
C SER A 42 -4.04 -13.48 -32.55
N PRO A 43 -4.20 -14.72 -32.03
CA PRO A 43 -4.61 -15.08 -30.68
C PRO A 43 -3.41 -15.33 -29.73
N PRO A 44 -3.57 -15.06 -28.43
CA PRO A 44 -2.50 -15.19 -27.46
C PRO A 44 -2.25 -16.63 -27.00
N ASN A 45 -1.01 -17.13 -27.16
CA ASN A 45 -0.55 -18.37 -26.51
C ASN A 45 -0.41 -18.16 -24.99
N ALA A 46 -1.29 -18.77 -24.20
CA ALA A 46 -1.48 -18.55 -22.76
C ALA A 46 -0.24 -18.63 -21.85
N HIS A 47 0.92 -19.07 -22.34
CA HIS A 47 2.10 -19.35 -21.51
C HIS A 47 3.13 -18.20 -21.39
N GLY A 48 3.13 -17.18 -22.27
CA GLY A 48 4.20 -16.15 -22.31
C GLY A 48 3.84 -14.74 -21.84
N TYR A 49 2.67 -14.51 -21.23
CA TYR A 49 2.15 -13.15 -20.93
C TYR A 49 2.46 -12.63 -19.52
N GLY A 50 3.22 -13.39 -18.77
CA GLY A 50 3.21 -13.35 -17.32
C GLY A 50 3.94 -12.21 -16.64
N LEU A 51 5.15 -11.96 -17.12
CA LEU A 51 6.07 -11.00 -16.54
C LEU A 51 5.78 -9.56 -16.95
N LYS A 52 4.94 -9.37 -17.99
CA LYS A 52 4.37 -8.06 -18.33
C LYS A 52 3.59 -7.46 -17.15
N VAL A 53 2.94 -8.28 -16.33
CA VAL A 53 2.22 -7.80 -15.14
C VAL A 53 3.19 -7.14 -14.15
N ILE A 54 4.40 -7.69 -13.99
CA ILE A 54 5.47 -7.09 -13.18
C ILE A 54 5.85 -5.73 -13.77
N PHE A 55 6.11 -5.66 -15.08
CA PHE A 55 6.45 -4.41 -15.77
C PHE A 55 5.34 -3.35 -15.60
N ASP A 56 4.11 -3.68 -15.98
CA ASP A 56 2.97 -2.74 -15.97
C ASP A 56 2.70 -2.16 -14.57
N LYS A 57 2.97 -2.94 -13.52
CA LYS A 57 2.73 -2.53 -12.13
C LYS A 57 3.91 -1.79 -11.52
N LEU A 58 5.14 -2.25 -11.76
CA LEU A 58 6.33 -1.64 -11.18
C LEU A 58 6.76 -0.36 -11.91
N SER A 59 6.57 -0.26 -13.23
CA SER A 59 6.97 0.92 -14.01
C SER A 59 6.20 2.20 -13.68
N ARG A 60 5.12 2.10 -12.91
CA ARG A 60 4.30 3.23 -12.45
C ARG A 60 4.72 3.77 -11.07
N ARG A 61 5.77 3.20 -10.49
CA ARG A 61 6.16 3.49 -9.11
C ARG A 61 7.41 4.37 -9.07
N ASP A 62 7.37 5.40 -8.24
CA ASP A 62 8.47 6.35 -8.08
C ASP A 62 9.72 5.73 -7.44
N ASP A 63 9.56 4.64 -6.67
CA ASP A 63 10.68 3.96 -6.02
C ASP A 63 11.46 2.99 -6.94
N ILE A 64 10.91 2.67 -8.12
CA ILE A 64 11.51 1.76 -9.10
C ILE A 64 12.32 2.57 -10.12
N LEU A 65 13.64 2.44 -10.08
CA LEU A 65 14.54 3.12 -11.02
C LEU A 65 14.50 2.47 -12.41
N ALA A 66 14.53 1.15 -12.47
CA ALA A 66 14.66 0.42 -13.73
C ALA A 66 14.14 -1.02 -13.63
N ILE A 67 13.71 -1.56 -14.77
CA ILE A 67 13.22 -2.94 -14.91
C ILE A 67 13.87 -3.56 -16.15
N GLY A 68 14.49 -4.72 -16.00
CA GLY A 68 15.12 -5.46 -17.09
C GLY A 68 14.57 -6.88 -17.16
N PHE A 69 14.29 -7.34 -18.38
CA PHE A 69 13.88 -8.71 -18.65
C PHE A 69 14.87 -9.33 -19.63
N PHE A 70 15.46 -10.47 -19.26
CA PHE A 70 16.49 -11.14 -20.03
C PHE A 70 16.08 -12.57 -20.31
N ASP A 71 16.32 -12.99 -21.56
CA ASP A 71 15.96 -14.32 -22.03
C ASP A 71 17.00 -15.34 -21.55
N LEU A 72 16.54 -16.37 -20.85
CA LEU A 72 17.36 -17.50 -20.45
C LEU A 72 17.08 -18.67 -21.40
N PRO A 73 18.01 -19.05 -22.29
CA PRO A 73 17.75 -20.15 -23.21
C PRO A 73 17.30 -21.43 -22.49
N GLN A 74 16.41 -22.21 -23.13
CA GLN A 74 15.91 -23.49 -22.58
C GLN A 74 16.99 -24.57 -22.38
N SER A 75 18.25 -24.31 -22.74
CA SER A 75 19.39 -25.19 -22.49
C SER A 75 20.64 -24.31 -22.50
N PRO A 76 20.83 -23.44 -21.50
CA PRO A 76 21.87 -22.44 -21.53
C PRO A 76 23.21 -23.11 -21.29
N GLN A 77 24.18 -22.76 -22.12
CA GLN A 77 25.58 -23.04 -21.86
C GLN A 77 26.15 -21.93 -20.96
N THR A 78 27.29 -22.17 -20.29
CA THR A 78 27.97 -21.16 -19.48
C THR A 78 28.22 -19.87 -20.27
N GLN A 79 28.49 -19.98 -21.58
CA GLN A 79 28.67 -18.82 -22.46
C GLN A 79 27.39 -17.99 -22.62
N ASP A 80 26.22 -18.62 -22.66
CA ASP A 80 24.93 -17.93 -22.73
C ASP A 80 24.67 -17.17 -21.42
N ILE A 81 24.93 -17.80 -20.28
CA ILE A 81 24.81 -17.18 -18.95
C ILE A 81 25.75 -15.98 -18.83
N GLN A 82 27.02 -16.15 -19.23
CA GLN A 82 28.00 -15.07 -19.23
C GLN A 82 27.55 -13.90 -20.10
N LEU A 83 27.04 -14.18 -21.30
CA LEU A 83 26.53 -13.15 -22.21
C LEU A 83 25.35 -12.36 -21.60
N ILE A 84 24.41 -13.05 -20.94
CA ILE A 84 23.29 -12.40 -20.23
C ILE A 84 23.84 -11.50 -19.11
N VAL A 85 24.77 -12.00 -18.30
CA VAL A 85 25.38 -11.26 -17.19
C VAL A 85 26.15 -10.03 -17.69
N GLU A 86 26.95 -10.17 -18.74
CA GLU A 86 27.68 -9.05 -19.36
C GLU A 86 26.72 -8.00 -19.90
N THR A 87 25.60 -8.42 -20.49
CA THR A 87 24.54 -7.52 -20.97
C THR A 87 23.89 -6.77 -19.82
N ILE A 88 23.55 -7.47 -18.73
CA ILE A 88 23.04 -6.85 -17.50
C ILE A 88 24.04 -5.83 -16.96
N GLN A 89 25.33 -6.17 -16.86
CA GLN A 89 26.36 -5.26 -16.38
C GLN A 89 26.50 -4.02 -17.28
N ALA A 90 26.48 -4.20 -18.60
CA ALA A 90 26.54 -3.10 -19.55
C ALA A 90 25.37 -2.13 -19.35
N TRP A 91 24.15 -2.66 -19.30
CA TRP A 91 22.95 -1.85 -19.04
C TRP A 91 23.00 -1.14 -17.69
N ILE A 92 23.40 -1.84 -16.62
CA ILE A 92 23.49 -1.26 -15.28
C ILE A 92 24.51 -0.11 -15.22
N ARG A 93 25.62 -0.19 -15.97
CA ARG A 93 26.60 0.92 -16.07
C ARG A 93 26.02 2.18 -16.75
N GLU A 94 24.97 2.04 -17.55
CA GLU A 94 24.27 3.19 -18.15
C GLU A 94 23.36 3.92 -17.15
N LEU A 95 22.99 3.28 -16.04
CA LEU A 95 22.23 3.91 -14.98
C LEU A 95 23.17 4.88 -14.24
N GLN A 96 22.99 6.19 -14.45
CA GLN A 96 23.84 7.26 -13.89
C GLN A 96 23.81 7.37 -12.35
N PHE A 97 23.09 6.49 -11.64
CA PHE A 97 22.88 6.52 -10.19
C PHE A 97 23.72 5.45 -9.48
N GLN A 98 24.53 5.86 -8.50
CA GLN A 98 25.43 4.95 -7.77
C GLN A 98 24.78 4.25 -6.55
N ASN A 99 23.55 4.59 -6.17
CA ASN A 99 22.88 4.04 -4.98
C ASN A 99 21.55 3.38 -5.31
N TYR A 100 21.59 2.28 -6.07
CA TYR A 100 20.42 1.41 -6.29
C TYR A 100 20.51 0.11 -5.49
N LYS A 101 19.34 -0.48 -5.24
CA LYS A 101 19.13 -1.83 -4.70
C LYS A 101 18.71 -2.73 -5.85
N LEU A 102 19.52 -3.75 -6.12
CA LEU A 102 19.28 -4.68 -7.22
C LEU A 102 18.48 -5.90 -6.73
N TYR A 103 17.36 -6.17 -7.35
CA TYR A 103 16.51 -7.33 -7.07
C TYR A 103 16.53 -8.25 -8.28
N LEU A 104 16.89 -9.51 -8.06
CA LEU A 104 17.03 -10.49 -9.13
C LEU A 104 15.96 -11.57 -8.98
N LEU A 105 15.14 -11.72 -10.00
CA LEU A 105 14.14 -12.78 -10.13
C LEU A 105 14.59 -13.72 -11.23
N VAL A 106 14.77 -14.99 -10.90
CA VAL A 106 15.25 -15.99 -11.86
C VAL A 106 14.21 -17.08 -11.98
N ASP A 107 13.83 -17.39 -13.20
CA ASP A 107 12.93 -18.50 -13.48
C ASP A 107 13.48 -19.83 -12.98
N TYR A 108 12.60 -20.62 -12.39
CA TYR A 108 12.90 -21.86 -11.73
C TYR A 108 11.71 -22.81 -11.89
N TYR A 109 11.80 -23.74 -12.84
CA TYR A 109 10.72 -24.69 -13.08
C TYR A 109 10.61 -25.73 -11.97
N HIS A 110 9.42 -25.84 -11.37
CA HIS A 110 8.99 -26.98 -10.56
C HIS A 110 7.88 -27.74 -11.32
N GLY A 111 8.16 -28.95 -11.79
CA GLY A 111 7.15 -29.85 -12.35
C GLY A 111 7.67 -31.28 -12.45
N GLN A 112 6.76 -32.26 -12.50
CA GLN A 112 6.99 -33.72 -12.39
C GLN A 112 7.81 -34.38 -13.52
N GLN A 113 8.67 -33.67 -14.23
CA GLN A 113 9.56 -34.25 -15.23
C GLN A 113 11.01 -34.14 -14.78
N THR A 114 11.45 -35.21 -14.10
CA THR A 114 12.84 -35.67 -13.95
C THR A 114 13.92 -34.62 -13.63
N THR A 115 14.22 -34.51 -12.34
CA THR A 115 15.54 -34.27 -11.71
C THR A 115 16.67 -33.84 -12.67
N ARG A 116 17.14 -32.59 -12.50
CA ARG A 116 18.27 -31.89 -13.14
C ARG A 116 18.10 -31.34 -14.56
N SER A 117 17.21 -31.88 -15.39
CA SER A 117 17.24 -31.51 -16.82
C SER A 117 16.75 -30.10 -17.16
N ASN A 118 15.92 -29.45 -16.32
CA ASN A 118 15.27 -28.17 -16.65
C ASN A 118 15.39 -27.08 -15.55
N ALA A 119 16.38 -27.20 -14.66
CA ALA A 119 16.60 -26.22 -13.57
C ALA A 119 17.56 -25.09 -13.98
N HIS A 120 17.45 -24.58 -15.20
CA HIS A 120 18.41 -23.65 -15.81
C HIS A 120 18.63 -22.35 -15.02
N GLY A 121 17.64 -21.92 -14.24
CA GLY A 121 17.81 -20.80 -13.32
C GLY A 121 18.80 -21.07 -12.19
N ILE A 122 19.00 -22.32 -11.76
CA ILE A 122 20.03 -22.67 -10.78
C ILE A 122 21.41 -22.36 -11.36
N ASP A 123 21.69 -22.79 -12.60
CA ASP A 123 22.99 -22.55 -13.23
C ASP A 123 23.29 -21.04 -13.35
N PHE A 124 22.26 -20.24 -13.64
CA PHE A 124 22.38 -18.78 -13.64
C PHE A 124 22.66 -18.22 -12.23
N VAL A 125 21.95 -18.70 -11.21
CA VAL A 125 22.15 -18.27 -9.82
C VAL A 125 23.52 -18.70 -9.30
N ASP A 126 23.98 -19.92 -9.59
CA ASP A 126 25.31 -20.43 -9.26
C ASP A 126 26.39 -19.52 -9.85
N TYR A 127 26.30 -19.25 -11.15
CA TYR A 127 27.21 -18.32 -11.81
C TYR A 127 27.19 -16.94 -11.16
N TRP A 128 26.01 -16.40 -10.85
CA TRP A 128 25.85 -15.10 -10.21
C TRP A 128 26.47 -15.07 -8.81
N GLN A 129 26.29 -16.11 -8.00
CA GLN A 129 26.83 -16.21 -6.64
C GLN A 129 28.35 -16.37 -6.65
N GLU A 130 28.88 -17.18 -7.56
CA GLU A 130 30.32 -17.43 -7.71
C GLU A 130 31.07 -16.18 -8.21
N HIS A 131 30.55 -15.53 -9.26
CA HIS A 131 31.26 -14.44 -9.93
C HIS A 131 30.92 -13.06 -9.37
N GLN A 132 29.82 -12.96 -8.60
CA GLN A 132 29.31 -11.72 -8.00
C GLN A 132 29.36 -10.52 -8.97
N PRO A 133 28.80 -10.66 -10.19
CA PRO A 133 28.98 -9.67 -11.25
C PRO A 133 28.44 -8.29 -10.87
N LEU A 134 27.39 -8.28 -10.04
CA LEU A 134 26.80 -7.12 -9.40
C LEU A 134 26.28 -7.53 -8.01
N ARG A 135 26.30 -6.60 -7.07
CA ARG A 135 25.77 -6.84 -5.72
C ARG A 135 24.23 -6.84 -5.74
N ALA A 136 23.63 -8.03 -5.75
CA ALA A 136 22.20 -8.19 -5.54
C ALA A 136 21.81 -7.93 -4.08
N LYS A 137 20.74 -7.16 -3.86
CA LYS A 137 20.14 -6.94 -2.54
C LYS A 137 19.32 -8.15 -2.11
N LYS A 138 18.53 -8.73 -3.03
CA LYS A 138 17.79 -9.97 -2.86
C LYS A 138 17.74 -10.74 -4.18
N ILE A 139 17.72 -12.07 -4.07
CA ILE A 139 17.51 -13.00 -5.19
C ILE A 139 16.32 -13.87 -4.82
N ALA A 140 15.45 -14.17 -5.79
CA ALA A 140 14.32 -15.06 -5.63
C ALA A 140 14.04 -15.84 -6.92
N HIS A 141 13.35 -16.97 -6.74
CA HIS A 141 12.90 -17.83 -7.82
C HIS A 141 11.49 -17.46 -8.27
N LEU A 142 11.24 -17.61 -9.58
CA LEU A 142 9.91 -17.58 -10.18
C LEU A 142 9.56 -18.98 -10.66
N SER A 143 8.46 -19.56 -10.20
CA SER A 143 8.11 -20.94 -10.55
C SER A 143 6.66 -21.11 -10.98
N ILE A 144 6.41 -22.02 -11.93
CA ILE A 144 5.04 -22.36 -12.32
C ILE A 144 4.28 -23.03 -11.16
N ALA A 145 4.89 -23.96 -10.42
CA ALA A 145 4.22 -24.62 -9.29
C ALA A 145 4.23 -23.82 -7.97
N GLY A 146 4.98 -22.71 -7.91
CA GLY A 146 5.19 -21.97 -6.66
C GLY A 146 6.08 -22.72 -5.66
N ALA A 147 5.90 -22.44 -4.36
CA ALA A 147 6.74 -22.95 -3.27
C ALA A 147 6.37 -24.36 -2.75
N SER A 148 5.31 -25.00 -3.27
CA SER A 148 4.74 -26.26 -2.73
C SER A 148 4.93 -27.41 -3.73
N SER A 149 5.18 -28.66 -3.37
CA SER A 149 5.28 -29.35 -2.07
C SER A 149 5.67 -30.80 -2.39
N GLY A 150 6.67 -31.37 -1.71
CA GLY A 150 6.72 -32.83 -1.50
C GLY A 150 7.79 -33.65 -2.22
N GLU A 151 8.64 -33.10 -3.09
CA GLU A 151 9.77 -33.86 -3.65
C GLU A 151 11.07 -33.06 -3.71
N ASP A 152 12.13 -33.68 -3.19
CA ASP A 152 13.49 -33.19 -2.95
C ASP A 152 14.23 -32.73 -4.22
N ILE A 153 14.04 -31.47 -4.62
CA ILE A 153 15.10 -30.76 -5.36
C ILE A 153 15.58 -29.63 -4.44
N PRO A 154 16.82 -29.70 -3.92
CA PRO A 154 17.32 -28.71 -3.00
C PRO A 154 17.33 -27.35 -3.69
N ASN A 155 16.68 -26.37 -3.07
CA ASN A 155 16.98 -24.96 -3.29
C ASN A 155 18.28 -24.70 -2.50
N PRO A 156 19.46 -24.74 -3.15
CA PRO A 156 20.73 -24.79 -2.43
C PRO A 156 21.01 -23.51 -1.64
N TYR A 157 20.28 -22.44 -1.94
CA TYR A 157 20.45 -21.11 -1.35
C TYR A 157 19.26 -20.66 -0.51
N ASP A 158 18.24 -21.53 -0.30
CA ASP A 158 17.01 -21.22 0.45
C ASP A 158 16.34 -19.90 0.02
N LEU A 159 16.35 -19.62 -1.30
CA LEU A 159 15.76 -18.40 -1.87
C LEU A 159 14.23 -18.46 -1.84
N GLU A 160 13.59 -17.31 -1.67
CA GLU A 160 12.14 -17.17 -1.80
C GLU A 160 11.67 -17.62 -3.20
N CYS A 161 10.53 -18.31 -3.29
CA CYS A 161 9.96 -18.79 -4.54
C CYS A 161 8.54 -18.24 -4.75
N PHE A 162 8.34 -17.48 -5.83
CA PHE A 162 7.06 -16.90 -6.19
C PHE A 162 6.38 -17.67 -7.32
N SER A 163 5.07 -17.91 -7.18
CA SER A 163 4.29 -18.57 -8.23
C SER A 163 4.03 -17.63 -9.41
N LYS A 164 4.52 -17.99 -10.61
CA LYS A 164 4.22 -17.36 -11.89
C LYS A 164 2.70 -17.29 -12.11
N PRO A 165 1.91 -18.39 -12.02
CA PRO A 165 0.45 -18.33 -12.14
C PRO A 165 -0.24 -17.32 -11.21
N LEU A 166 0.22 -17.19 -9.95
CA LEU A 166 -0.34 -16.20 -9.03
C LEU A 166 -0.06 -14.76 -9.46
N ILE A 167 1.14 -14.47 -9.96
CA ILE A 167 1.48 -13.15 -10.51
C ILE A 167 0.65 -12.89 -11.79
N HIS A 168 0.44 -13.92 -12.61
CA HIS A 168 -0.27 -13.80 -13.89
C HIS A 168 -1.79 -13.62 -13.70
N SER A 169 -2.39 -14.27 -12.70
CA SER A 169 -3.83 -14.14 -12.40
C SER A 169 -4.21 -12.71 -12.00
N CYS A 170 -3.25 -11.95 -11.47
CA CYS A 170 -3.38 -10.51 -11.22
C CYS A 170 -3.52 -9.65 -12.49
N LYS A 171 -3.62 -10.26 -13.69
CA LYS A 171 -3.99 -9.59 -14.94
C LYS A 171 -5.45 -9.13 -14.94
N GLN A 172 -6.37 -9.93 -14.39
CA GLN A 172 -7.80 -9.59 -14.34
C GLN A 172 -8.09 -8.55 -13.25
N ASP A 173 -7.42 -8.66 -12.11
CA ASP A 173 -7.43 -7.67 -11.05
C ASP A 173 -6.19 -6.77 -11.17
N TYR A 174 -6.32 -5.81 -12.09
CA TYR A 174 -5.33 -4.89 -12.63
C TYR A 174 -4.55 -4.05 -11.58
N LYS A 175 -4.75 -4.26 -10.27
CA LYS A 175 -4.29 -3.35 -9.22
C LYS A 175 -3.23 -3.89 -8.26
N GLN A 176 -2.95 -5.20 -8.19
CA GLN A 176 -1.96 -5.66 -7.19
C GLN A 176 -1.06 -6.81 -7.64
N LEU A 177 0.22 -6.77 -7.26
CA LEU A 177 1.08 -7.96 -7.20
C LEU A 177 0.89 -8.64 -5.83
N PRO A 178 1.21 -9.93 -5.67
CA PRO A 178 1.12 -10.62 -4.37
C PRO A 178 1.89 -9.88 -3.26
N GLU A 179 1.37 -9.87 -2.03
CA GLU A 179 1.99 -9.11 -0.92
C GLU A 179 3.39 -9.61 -0.56
N ALA A 180 3.60 -10.92 -0.55
CA ALA A 180 4.91 -11.52 -0.33
C ALA A 180 5.94 -11.00 -1.36
N PHE A 181 5.52 -10.85 -2.62
CA PHE A 181 6.37 -10.32 -3.68
C PHE A 181 6.72 -8.83 -3.46
N LEU A 182 5.75 -8.01 -3.06
CA LEU A 182 5.98 -6.59 -2.76
C LEU A 182 6.86 -6.39 -1.52
N SER A 183 6.64 -7.20 -0.48
CA SER A 183 7.47 -7.23 0.72
C SER A 183 8.91 -7.61 0.37
N TRP A 184 9.09 -8.62 -0.49
CA TRP A 184 10.40 -8.99 -1.00
C TRP A 184 11.07 -7.84 -1.76
N LEU A 185 10.34 -7.08 -2.57
CA LEU A 185 10.88 -5.87 -3.23
C LEU A 185 11.18 -4.70 -2.27
N ASP A 186 11.07 -4.88 -0.96
CA ASP A 186 11.15 -3.84 0.06
C ASP A 186 10.22 -2.66 -0.27
N ILE A 187 9.08 -2.94 -0.90
CA ILE A 187 8.07 -1.94 -1.21
C ILE A 187 7.24 -1.76 0.07
N ASP A 188 7.61 -0.76 0.87
CA ASP A 188 6.76 -0.26 1.95
C ASP A 188 5.67 0.60 1.30
N GLU A 189 4.63 -0.06 0.81
CA GLU A 189 3.45 0.62 0.31
C GLU A 189 2.76 1.34 1.48
N HIS A 190 2.50 2.64 1.30
CA HIS A 190 1.72 3.39 2.27
C HIS A 190 0.41 2.64 2.58
N PRO A 191 0.03 2.39 3.83
CA PRO A 191 -1.11 1.53 4.14
C PRO A 191 -2.44 1.96 3.52
N LEU A 192 -2.63 3.27 3.26
CA LEU A 192 -3.77 3.75 2.48
C LEU A 192 -3.73 3.39 0.99
N TYR A 193 -2.55 3.33 0.35
CA TYR A 193 -2.44 2.79 -1.00
C TYR A 193 -2.85 1.32 -1.02
N ARG A 194 -2.39 0.52 -0.05
CA ARG A 194 -2.82 -0.87 0.14
C ARG A 194 -4.34 -0.97 0.32
N LEU A 195 -4.92 -0.14 1.18
CA LEU A 195 -6.37 -0.08 1.39
C LEU A 195 -7.13 0.20 0.08
N TRP A 196 -6.77 1.25 -0.65
CA TRP A 196 -7.40 1.60 -1.93
C TRP A 196 -7.23 0.54 -3.00
N ARG A 197 -6.13 -0.20 -2.93
CA ARG A 197 -5.87 -1.36 -3.77
C ARG A 197 -6.94 -2.43 -3.53
N TYR A 198 -7.22 -2.77 -2.27
CA TYR A 198 -8.14 -3.85 -1.89
C TYR A 198 -9.61 -3.46 -2.00
N SER A 199 -9.89 -2.16 -1.90
CA SER A 199 -11.23 -1.60 -1.94
C SER A 199 -11.66 -1.13 -3.32
N ASP A 200 -10.89 -1.40 -4.37
CA ASP A 200 -11.05 -0.71 -5.64
C ASP A 200 -12.44 -0.85 -6.29
N ARG A 201 -13.07 -2.01 -6.08
CA ARG A 201 -14.41 -2.30 -6.56
C ARG A 201 -15.48 -2.17 -5.49
N TRP A 202 -15.14 -1.60 -4.34
CA TRP A 202 -16.12 -1.36 -3.29
C TRP A 202 -16.93 -0.13 -3.61
N PHE A 203 -18.19 -0.15 -3.16
CA PHE A 203 -19.12 0.97 -3.27
C PHE A 203 -19.42 1.42 -4.70
N LEU A 204 -19.18 0.55 -5.69
CA LEU A 204 -19.68 0.74 -7.05
C LEU A 204 -21.20 0.52 -7.05
N SER A 205 -21.91 1.30 -7.86
CA SER A 205 -23.37 1.18 -8.02
C SER A 205 -23.78 0.10 -9.03
N ASP A 206 -22.89 -0.84 -9.37
CA ASP A 206 -23.12 -1.85 -10.40
C ASP A 206 -23.59 -3.21 -9.85
N ASP A 207 -24.23 -3.99 -10.70
CA ASP A 207 -24.74 -5.34 -10.36
C ASP A 207 -23.61 -6.36 -10.16
N THR A 208 -22.41 -6.07 -10.68
CA THR A 208 -21.28 -7.00 -10.64
C THR A 208 -20.54 -6.99 -9.30
N THR A 209 -20.73 -5.95 -8.50
CA THR A 209 -20.15 -5.81 -7.16
C THR A 209 -21.06 -6.51 -6.18
N ILE A 210 -20.73 -7.74 -5.77
CA ILE A 210 -21.67 -8.59 -5.04
C ILE A 210 -21.63 -8.33 -3.52
N LEU A 211 -20.46 -8.03 -2.95
CA LEU A 211 -20.28 -8.04 -1.49
C LEU A 211 -20.26 -6.64 -0.87
N VAL A 212 -19.30 -5.77 -1.23
CA VAL A 212 -19.21 -4.42 -0.66
C VAL A 212 -19.97 -3.43 -1.54
N LYS A 213 -21.30 -3.46 -1.36
CA LYS A 213 -22.28 -2.64 -2.10
C LYS A 213 -22.17 -1.15 -1.76
N HIS A 214 -22.72 -0.30 -2.63
CA HIS A 214 -22.78 1.15 -2.39
C HIS A 214 -23.75 1.54 -1.27
N ASN A 215 -24.86 0.79 -1.14
CA ASN A 215 -25.92 1.07 -0.18
C ASN A 215 -25.85 0.08 0.98
N PHE A 216 -25.74 0.58 2.21
CA PHE A 216 -25.73 -0.27 3.40
C PHE A 216 -27.01 -1.09 3.55
N GLY A 217 -28.16 -0.62 3.07
CA GLY A 217 -29.42 -1.38 3.10
C GLY A 217 -29.38 -2.70 2.33
N GLU A 218 -28.48 -2.86 1.35
CA GLU A 218 -28.25 -4.14 0.67
C GLU A 218 -27.36 -5.05 1.51
N VAL A 219 -26.36 -4.48 2.17
CA VAL A 219 -25.45 -5.19 3.08
C VAL A 219 -26.19 -5.66 4.33
N ARG A 220 -27.11 -4.84 4.83
CA ARG A 220 -27.97 -5.12 5.99
C ARG A 220 -28.72 -6.44 5.85
N LYS A 221 -29.19 -6.77 4.63
CA LYS A 221 -29.96 -7.99 4.37
C LYS A 221 -29.20 -9.24 4.78
N PHE A 222 -27.97 -9.38 4.30
CA PHE A 222 -27.15 -10.55 4.62
C PHE A 222 -26.42 -10.44 5.97
N LEU A 223 -26.25 -9.24 6.54
CA LEU A 223 -25.67 -9.08 7.88
C LEU A 223 -26.66 -9.33 9.04
N PHE A 224 -27.93 -8.95 8.89
CA PHE A 224 -28.89 -8.90 10.01
C PHE A 224 -30.25 -9.54 9.74
N GLU A 225 -30.72 -9.58 8.49
CA GLU A 225 -32.10 -9.98 8.18
C GLU A 225 -32.24 -11.47 7.83
N SER A 226 -31.18 -12.09 7.31
CA SER A 226 -31.32 -13.36 6.59
C SER A 226 -30.83 -14.60 7.35
N LYS A 227 -31.30 -15.77 6.88
CA LYS A 227 -31.25 -17.06 7.58
C LYS A 227 -30.81 -18.24 6.72
N ASP A 228 -30.25 -18.00 5.53
CA ASP A 228 -29.74 -19.07 4.65
C ASP A 228 -28.20 -19.09 4.56
N ASP A 229 -27.64 -20.24 4.15
CA ASP A 229 -26.19 -20.48 4.09
C ASP A 229 -25.43 -19.53 3.16
N ASN A 230 -26.11 -19.01 2.12
CA ASN A 230 -25.50 -18.12 1.14
C ASN A 230 -25.27 -16.73 1.74
N ASP A 231 -26.23 -16.23 2.52
CA ASP A 231 -26.10 -14.95 3.20
C ASP A 231 -25.08 -15.00 4.36
N PHE A 232 -24.97 -16.15 5.07
CA PHE A 232 -23.88 -16.36 6.03
C PHE A 232 -22.50 -16.30 5.36
N PHE A 233 -22.36 -16.89 4.18
CA PHE A 233 -21.13 -16.81 3.39
C PHE A 233 -20.83 -15.36 2.98
N HIS A 234 -21.83 -14.63 2.45
CA HIS A 234 -21.66 -13.22 2.07
C HIS A 234 -21.29 -12.31 3.25
N ALA A 235 -21.92 -12.49 4.41
CA ALA A 235 -21.60 -11.75 5.62
C ALA A 235 -20.15 -12.00 6.07
N SER A 236 -19.72 -13.27 6.05
CA SER A 236 -18.37 -13.67 6.43
C SER A 236 -17.33 -13.11 5.45
N GLU A 237 -17.59 -13.19 4.15
CA GLU A 237 -16.72 -12.64 3.11
C GLU A 237 -16.66 -11.10 3.16
N TYR A 238 -17.76 -10.42 3.46
CA TYR A 238 -17.78 -8.97 3.66
C TYR A 238 -16.87 -8.56 4.81
N LYS A 239 -17.02 -9.19 5.98
CA LYS A 239 -16.17 -8.93 7.16
C LYS A 239 -14.70 -9.23 6.86
N ARG A 240 -14.42 -10.39 6.23
CA ARG A 240 -13.06 -10.81 5.86
C ARG A 240 -12.40 -9.80 4.92
N LYS A 241 -13.09 -9.36 3.87
CA LYS A 241 -12.57 -8.35 2.93
C LYS A 241 -12.21 -7.03 3.63
N ILE A 242 -13.01 -6.57 4.59
CA ILE A 242 -12.73 -5.37 5.37
C ILE A 242 -11.51 -5.58 6.28
N THR A 243 -11.49 -6.68 7.02
CA THR A 243 -10.36 -7.06 7.89
C THR A 243 -9.05 -7.13 7.11
N ASP A 244 -9.04 -7.80 5.96
CA ASP A 244 -7.86 -7.97 5.11
C ASP A 244 -7.38 -6.62 4.57
N ALA A 245 -8.29 -5.74 4.16
CA ALA A 245 -7.95 -4.43 3.60
C ALA A 245 -7.40 -3.45 4.64
N LEU A 246 -7.95 -3.46 5.86
CA LEU A 246 -7.50 -2.63 6.98
C LEU A 246 -6.29 -3.23 7.70
N TYR A 247 -6.06 -4.53 7.52
CA TYR A 247 -5.10 -5.34 8.28
C TYR A 247 -5.38 -5.31 9.80
N ILE A 248 -6.66 -5.27 10.17
CA ILE A 248 -7.14 -5.13 11.57
C ILE A 248 -8.41 -5.97 11.75
N ASN A 249 -8.43 -6.78 12.81
CA ASN A 249 -9.61 -7.53 13.21
C ASN A 249 -10.57 -6.62 14.01
N LEU A 250 -11.63 -6.14 13.36
CA LEU A 250 -12.67 -5.38 14.05
C LEU A 250 -13.50 -6.29 14.98
N PRO A 251 -13.89 -5.83 16.19
CA PRO A 251 -14.63 -6.65 17.14
C PRO A 251 -15.96 -7.17 16.58
N ASN A 252 -16.33 -8.40 16.93
CA ASN A 252 -17.64 -8.97 16.54
C ASN A 252 -18.82 -8.10 17.01
N ALA A 253 -18.72 -7.50 18.20
CA ALA A 253 -19.74 -6.59 18.72
C ALA A 253 -20.07 -5.42 17.77
N TRP A 254 -19.09 -4.94 16.99
CA TRP A 254 -19.31 -3.87 16.01
C TRP A 254 -20.11 -4.35 14.81
N TRP A 255 -20.00 -5.63 14.46
CA TRP A 255 -20.72 -6.25 13.36
C TRP A 255 -22.10 -6.77 13.77
N GLU A 256 -22.29 -7.07 15.04
CA GLU A 256 -23.57 -7.52 15.62
C GLU A 256 -24.52 -6.34 15.88
N ASN A 257 -24.02 -5.11 15.89
CA ASN A 257 -24.80 -3.90 16.01
C ASN A 257 -24.99 -3.20 14.66
N GLU A 258 -26.24 -3.02 14.23
CA GLU A 258 -26.58 -2.43 12.92
C GLU A 258 -26.05 -0.99 12.76
N ALA A 259 -26.15 -0.15 13.80
CA ALA A 259 -25.69 1.24 13.74
C ALA A 259 -24.17 1.32 13.61
N SER A 260 -23.44 0.49 14.37
CA SER A 260 -21.99 0.38 14.25
C SER A 260 -21.56 -0.10 12.86
N ALA A 261 -22.17 -1.18 12.36
CA ALA A 261 -21.87 -1.71 11.02
C ALA A 261 -22.14 -0.67 9.91
N ASN A 262 -23.23 0.09 10.02
CA ASN A 262 -23.54 1.20 9.13
C ASN A 262 -22.49 2.31 9.20
N ASN A 263 -22.07 2.71 10.41
CA ASN A 263 -21.06 3.74 10.59
C ASN A 263 -19.70 3.31 10.01
N ILE A 264 -19.31 2.04 10.15
CA ILE A 264 -18.11 1.48 9.49
C ILE A 264 -18.25 1.57 7.98
N HIS A 265 -19.38 1.12 7.44
CA HIS A 265 -19.66 1.13 6.00
C HIS A 265 -19.56 2.54 5.40
N GLU A 266 -20.27 3.51 5.97
CA GLU A 266 -20.27 4.90 5.48
C GLU A 266 -18.91 5.59 5.69
N SER A 267 -18.19 5.27 6.78
CA SER A 267 -16.84 5.81 7.01
C SER A 267 -15.81 5.26 6.02
N LEU A 268 -15.90 3.97 5.67
CA LEU A 268 -15.07 3.35 4.64
C LEU A 268 -15.42 3.88 3.27
N LYS A 269 -16.70 4.08 2.97
CA LYS A 269 -17.15 4.71 1.72
C LYS A 269 -16.55 6.11 1.53
N CYS A 270 -16.50 6.90 2.61
CA CYS A 270 -15.81 8.20 2.66
C CYS A 270 -14.26 8.11 2.61
N LEU A 271 -13.65 6.94 2.76
CA LEU A 271 -12.19 6.77 2.72
C LEU A 271 -11.70 6.11 1.44
N THR A 272 -12.47 5.15 0.90
CA THR A 272 -11.98 4.17 -0.07
C THR A 272 -12.76 4.10 -1.37
N GLY A 273 -13.90 4.80 -1.47
CA GLY A 273 -14.78 4.74 -2.64
C GLY A 273 -14.14 5.20 -3.95
N ALA A 274 -14.32 4.41 -5.02
CA ALA A 274 -14.07 4.83 -6.40
C ALA A 274 -14.99 6.01 -6.80
N PHE A 275 -16.19 6.04 -6.22
CA PHE A 275 -17.15 7.14 -6.27
C PHE A 275 -17.35 7.64 -4.85
N PHE A 276 -16.80 8.81 -4.52
CA PHE A 276 -17.30 9.46 -3.32
C PHE A 276 -18.60 10.15 -3.67
N CYS A 277 -19.70 9.58 -3.20
CA CYS A 277 -20.92 10.31 -2.97
C CYS A 277 -21.28 10.05 -1.52
N GLY A 278 -20.84 10.92 -0.61
CA GLY A 278 -21.64 11.13 0.59
C GLY A 278 -22.93 11.82 0.15
N GLN A 279 -24.10 11.35 0.63
CA GLN A 279 -25.47 11.92 0.58
C GLN A 279 -25.83 12.95 -0.52
N THR A 280 -25.22 12.91 -1.69
CA THR A 280 -25.41 13.89 -2.74
C THR A 280 -25.40 13.16 -4.07
N ASN A 281 -26.30 13.54 -4.97
CA ASN A 281 -26.43 12.97 -6.31
C ASN A 281 -25.26 13.33 -7.24
N ASN A 282 -24.15 13.84 -6.69
CA ASN A 282 -23.04 14.36 -7.46
C ASN A 282 -21.86 13.37 -7.39
N SER A 283 -21.68 12.59 -8.45
CA SER A 283 -20.70 11.50 -8.62
C SER A 283 -19.24 11.93 -8.65
N ALA A 284 -18.96 13.24 -8.61
CA ALA A 284 -17.64 13.79 -8.93
C ALA A 284 -16.81 14.27 -7.72
N LYS A 285 -17.34 14.33 -6.49
CA LYS A 285 -16.72 15.13 -5.42
C LYS A 285 -16.62 14.39 -4.07
N ARG A 286 -15.41 14.39 -3.49
CA ARG A 286 -14.98 13.50 -2.41
C ARG A 286 -14.93 14.14 -1.02
N ASN A 287 -15.54 13.51 -0.01
CA ASN A 287 -15.46 13.95 1.38
C ASN A 287 -14.76 12.89 2.24
N LEU A 288 -13.68 13.27 2.92
CA LEU A 288 -13.23 12.54 4.10
C LEU A 288 -14.08 12.97 5.29
N CYS A 289 -14.52 12.02 6.10
CA CYS A 289 -15.35 12.28 7.27
C CYS A 289 -14.62 12.01 8.60
N VAL A 290 -15.25 12.38 9.71
CA VAL A 290 -14.71 12.14 11.07
C VAL A 290 -14.45 10.65 11.30
N GLY A 291 -15.37 9.77 10.87
CA GLY A 291 -15.22 8.33 10.94
C GLY A 291 -14.10 7.79 10.04
N SER A 292 -13.89 8.35 8.84
CA SER A 292 -12.71 8.02 8.03
C SER A 292 -11.42 8.39 8.75
N ALA A 293 -11.36 9.57 9.39
CA ALA A 293 -10.19 9.97 10.19
C ALA A 293 -9.94 9.02 11.36
N TYR A 294 -11.00 8.50 12.00
CA TYR A 294 -10.87 7.44 12.99
C TYR A 294 -10.24 6.17 12.43
N ILE A 295 -10.72 5.67 11.28
CA ILE A 295 -10.17 4.48 10.62
C ILE A 295 -8.69 4.70 10.28
N ILE A 296 -8.33 5.87 9.75
CA ILE A 296 -6.93 6.21 9.46
C ILE A 296 -6.09 6.22 10.74
N ALA A 297 -6.59 6.80 11.85
CA ALA A 297 -5.89 6.80 13.13
C ALA A 297 -5.71 5.37 13.69
N LEU A 298 -6.74 4.54 13.60
CA LEU A 298 -6.70 3.13 13.98
C LEU A 298 -5.67 2.35 13.14
N MET A 299 -5.58 2.58 11.83
CA MET A 299 -4.54 2.01 10.96
C MET A 299 -3.13 2.49 11.33
N ALA A 300 -2.97 3.77 11.66
CA ALA A 300 -1.69 4.32 12.08
C ALA A 300 -1.23 3.70 13.41
N HIS A 301 -2.13 3.55 14.38
CA HIS A 301 -1.83 2.90 15.65
C HIS A 301 -1.43 1.43 15.48
N GLN A 302 -2.17 0.66 14.65
CA GLN A 302 -1.81 -0.72 14.30
C GLN A 302 -0.41 -0.81 13.71
N LYS A 303 -0.02 0.09 12.80
CA LYS A 303 1.33 0.11 12.21
C LYS A 303 2.42 0.37 13.26
N VAL A 304 2.18 1.27 14.22
CA VAL A 304 3.18 1.65 15.22
C VAL A 304 3.32 0.60 16.33
N TYR A 305 2.20 0.04 16.81
CA TYR A 305 2.17 -0.80 18.01
C TYR A 305 1.86 -2.28 17.75
N GLY A 306 1.46 -2.65 16.54
CA GLY A 306 1.02 -4.01 16.22
C GLY A 306 -0.32 -4.42 16.86
N ASN A 307 -1.02 -3.48 17.49
CA ASN A 307 -2.35 -3.69 18.08
C ASN A 307 -3.23 -2.44 17.87
N ALA A 308 -4.55 -2.63 17.96
CA ALA A 308 -5.55 -1.58 17.80
C ALA A 308 -6.45 -1.43 19.03
N ASP A 309 -6.18 -2.17 20.11
CA ASP A 309 -7.04 -2.34 21.29
C ASP A 309 -7.59 -1.03 21.84
N ILE A 310 -6.76 0.01 21.93
CA ILE A 310 -7.19 1.31 22.47
C ILE A 310 -8.27 2.01 21.63
N PHE A 311 -8.40 1.64 20.35
CA PHE A 311 -9.45 2.10 19.44
C PHE A 311 -10.62 1.11 19.33
N ILE A 312 -10.54 -0.11 19.88
CA ILE A 312 -11.58 -1.14 19.66
C ILE A 312 -12.14 -1.74 20.96
N ASN A 313 -11.58 -1.39 22.12
CA ASN A 313 -11.98 -1.91 23.43
C ASN A 313 -13.35 -1.39 23.90
N ASP A 314 -13.79 -0.24 23.42
CA ASP A 314 -15.12 0.29 23.73
C ASP A 314 -16.02 0.29 22.49
N PRO A 315 -16.87 -0.74 22.33
CA PRO A 315 -17.77 -0.82 21.19
C PRO A 315 -18.90 0.20 21.21
N GLU A 316 -19.30 0.69 22.39
CA GLU A 316 -20.37 1.67 22.52
C GLU A 316 -19.97 3.03 21.92
N THR A 317 -18.68 3.35 21.97
CA THR A 317 -18.13 4.60 21.43
C THR A 317 -18.46 4.78 19.93
N TRP A 318 -18.52 3.71 19.13
CA TRP A 318 -18.85 3.82 17.70
C TRP A 318 -20.37 3.74 17.41
N ILE A 319 -21.11 3.00 18.22
CA ILE A 319 -22.56 2.78 18.06
C ILE A 319 -23.33 4.11 18.10
N ALA A 320 -22.97 5.00 19.04
CA ALA A 320 -23.66 6.28 19.24
C ALA A 320 -23.31 7.37 18.20
N CYS A 321 -22.44 7.08 17.22
CA CYS A 321 -21.90 8.07 16.29
C CYS A 321 -22.75 8.27 15.02
N SER A 322 -24.00 8.72 15.16
CA SER A 322 -24.91 8.97 14.02
C SER A 322 -24.38 10.00 13.00
N HIS A 323 -23.38 10.80 13.38
CA HIS A 323 -22.73 11.81 12.57
C HIS A 323 -21.27 11.48 12.24
N ALA A 324 -20.82 10.22 12.36
CA ALA A 324 -19.47 9.80 11.97
C ALA A 324 -19.13 10.14 10.52
N SER A 325 -20.11 10.12 9.62
CA SER A 325 -19.96 10.49 8.20
C SER A 325 -19.89 12.00 7.94
N SER A 326 -19.90 12.85 8.98
CA SER A 326 -19.80 14.30 8.83
C SER A 326 -18.46 14.71 8.20
N PRO A 327 -18.47 15.60 7.20
CA PRO A 327 -17.27 15.90 6.42
C PRO A 327 -16.26 16.72 7.24
N ILE A 328 -15.00 16.29 7.20
CA ILE A 328 -13.86 17.08 7.69
C ILE A 328 -13.08 17.73 6.54
N PHE A 329 -13.17 17.16 5.34
CA PHE A 329 -12.74 17.73 4.06
C PHE A 329 -13.94 17.77 3.12
N ALA A 330 -14.23 18.92 2.51
CA ALA A 330 -15.31 19.05 1.55
C ALA A 330 -14.82 18.69 0.16
N LEU A 331 -15.61 17.89 -0.56
CA LEU A 331 -15.72 17.79 -2.01
C LEU A 331 -14.40 18.07 -2.74
N GLN A 332 -13.47 17.11 -2.66
CA GLN A 332 -12.15 17.13 -3.29
C GLN A 332 -12.13 16.21 -4.51
N GLU A 333 -11.21 16.46 -5.46
CA GLU A 333 -10.90 15.49 -6.51
C GLU A 333 -10.18 14.25 -5.94
N GLN A 334 -10.05 13.19 -6.75
CA GLN A 334 -9.44 11.92 -6.36
C GLN A 334 -8.04 12.05 -5.76
N GLU A 335 -7.15 12.75 -6.45
CA GLU A 335 -5.76 12.87 -6.04
C GLU A 335 -5.61 13.74 -4.79
N THR A 336 -6.40 14.81 -4.69
CA THR A 336 -6.45 15.70 -3.52
C THR A 336 -7.00 14.98 -2.29
N ALA A 337 -8.07 14.19 -2.44
CA ALA A 337 -8.62 13.39 -1.34
C ALA A 337 -7.62 12.34 -0.84
N ARG A 338 -6.90 11.69 -1.77
CA ARG A 338 -5.82 10.74 -1.40
C ARG A 338 -4.70 11.44 -0.65
N THR A 339 -4.25 12.60 -1.14
CA THR A 339 -3.21 13.40 -0.48
C THR A 339 -3.66 13.85 0.92
N SER A 340 -4.93 14.24 1.08
CA SER A 340 -5.52 14.61 2.38
C SER A 340 -5.54 13.44 3.36
N ALA A 341 -5.93 12.25 2.90
CA ALA A 341 -5.94 11.04 3.73
C ALA A 341 -4.52 10.61 4.14
N ILE A 342 -3.56 10.68 3.21
CA ILE A 342 -2.13 10.42 3.49
C ILE A 342 -1.61 11.43 4.52
N ALA A 343 -1.92 12.72 4.37
CA ALA A 343 -1.49 13.74 5.34
C ALA A 343 -2.04 13.49 6.75
N LEU A 344 -3.29 13.00 6.87
CA LEU A 344 -3.84 12.55 8.16
C LEU A 344 -3.09 11.34 8.72
N TYR A 345 -2.84 10.33 7.89
CA TYR A 345 -2.11 9.13 8.29
C TYR A 345 -0.71 9.46 8.80
N ASP A 346 0.05 10.22 8.02
CA ASP A 346 1.42 10.64 8.36
C ASP A 346 1.45 11.48 9.64
N LEU A 347 0.44 12.34 9.85
CA LEU A 347 0.27 13.06 11.11
C LEU A 347 0.12 12.08 12.27
N PHE A 348 -0.81 11.13 12.19
CA PHE A 348 -1.03 10.16 13.26
C PHE A 348 0.20 9.29 13.52
N ILE A 349 0.88 8.79 12.48
CA ILE A 349 2.13 8.05 12.63
C ILE A 349 3.15 8.88 13.41
N CYS A 350 3.35 10.15 13.05
CA CYS A 350 4.30 11.01 13.74
C CYS A 350 3.90 11.34 15.19
N LEU A 351 2.61 11.41 15.51
CA LEU A 351 2.12 11.70 16.86
C LEU A 351 2.09 10.46 17.77
N PHE A 352 1.91 9.28 17.18
CA PHE A 352 1.85 7.99 17.87
C PHE A 352 3.22 7.31 18.00
N THR A 353 4.18 7.60 17.11
CA THR A 353 5.51 6.99 17.18
C THR A 353 6.26 7.44 18.44
N PRO A 354 6.68 6.50 19.32
CA PRO A 354 7.51 6.81 20.47
C PRO A 354 8.78 7.56 20.05
N ARG A 355 9.10 8.65 20.77
CA ARG A 355 10.39 9.34 20.60
C ARG A 355 11.42 8.66 21.48
N HIS A 356 12.63 8.43 20.94
CA HIS A 356 13.70 7.56 21.48
C HIS A 356 14.19 7.84 22.92
N THR A 357 13.63 8.81 23.64
CA THR A 357 14.19 9.30 24.91
C THR A 357 13.18 9.52 26.03
N ASN A 358 11.88 9.28 25.84
CA ASN A 358 10.95 9.24 26.98
C ASN A 358 11.23 7.95 27.78
N GLN A 359 11.86 8.04 28.96
CA GLN A 359 12.12 6.87 29.81
C GLN A 359 10.84 6.09 30.18
N GLU A 360 9.66 6.72 30.12
CA GLU A 360 8.35 6.04 30.26
C GLU A 360 7.92 5.22 29.03
N SER A 361 8.51 5.48 27.86
CA SER A 361 8.24 4.75 26.60
C SER A 361 9.13 3.52 26.38
N SER A 362 10.07 3.26 27.28
CA SER A 362 10.85 2.01 27.32
C SER A 362 9.98 0.77 27.57
N SER A 363 8.71 0.94 27.94
CA SER A 363 7.79 -0.16 28.26
C SER A 363 6.85 -0.60 27.14
N GLY A 364 7.05 -0.17 25.88
CA GLY A 364 6.15 -0.55 24.77
C GLY A 364 4.69 -0.07 24.94
N LYS A 365 4.44 0.89 25.85
CA LYS A 365 3.10 1.43 26.10
C LYS A 365 2.72 2.45 25.03
N SER A 366 1.44 2.44 24.65
CA SER A 366 0.91 3.37 23.64
C SER A 366 1.06 4.83 24.07
N LEU A 367 1.40 5.70 23.11
CA LEU A 367 1.33 7.15 23.28
C LEU A 367 -0.11 7.67 23.21
N VAL A 368 -1.04 6.88 22.68
CA VAL A 368 -2.48 7.14 22.79
C VAL A 368 -2.94 6.67 24.17
N ARG A 369 -3.70 7.51 24.86
CA ARG A 369 -4.30 7.22 26.18
C ARG A 369 -5.77 6.85 26.07
N SER A 370 -6.50 7.54 25.21
CA SER A 370 -7.93 7.32 25.00
C SER A 370 -8.37 7.91 23.66
N VAL A 371 -9.47 7.38 23.15
CA VAL A 371 -10.12 7.83 21.93
C VAL A 371 -11.62 7.92 22.23
N CYS A 372 -12.25 9.04 21.87
CA CYS A 372 -13.67 9.25 22.14
C CYS A 372 -14.32 10.14 21.09
N PHE A 373 -15.61 9.91 20.87
CA PHE A 373 -16.44 10.77 20.04
C PHE A 373 -17.33 11.67 20.91
N TYR A 374 -17.58 12.88 20.42
CA TYR A 374 -18.52 13.83 20.99
C TYR A 374 -19.52 14.27 19.91
N GLU A 375 -20.61 14.91 20.35
CA GLU A 375 -21.64 15.47 19.47
C GLU A 375 -22.18 14.44 18.47
N ALA A 376 -22.49 13.24 18.99
CA ALA A 376 -22.95 12.09 18.21
C ALA A 376 -22.02 11.73 17.02
N GLY A 377 -20.71 11.95 17.15
CA GLY A 377 -19.71 11.58 16.14
C GLY A 377 -19.24 12.73 15.25
N ARG A 378 -19.68 13.97 15.48
CA ARG A 378 -19.14 15.15 14.76
C ARG A 378 -17.73 15.54 15.19
N VAL A 379 -17.32 15.13 16.39
CA VAL A 379 -16.03 15.46 16.96
C VAL A 379 -15.35 14.19 17.44
N LEU A 380 -14.15 13.92 16.94
CA LEU A 380 -13.24 12.89 17.42
C LEU A 380 -12.13 13.54 18.25
N LYS A 381 -11.91 13.03 19.46
CA LYS A 381 -10.78 13.41 20.31
C LYS A 381 -9.88 12.20 20.56
N ILE A 382 -8.59 12.38 20.32
CA ILE A 382 -7.55 11.39 20.60
C ILE A 382 -6.60 12.00 21.63
N GLN A 383 -6.62 11.45 22.83
CA GLN A 383 -5.80 11.95 23.93
C GLN A 383 -4.45 11.23 23.96
N LEU A 384 -3.37 12.00 24.10
CA LEU A 384 -2.00 11.49 24.09
C LEU A 384 -1.40 11.49 25.51
N ASN A 385 -0.34 10.70 25.69
CA ASN A 385 0.50 10.65 26.90
C ASN A 385 1.60 11.72 26.90
N TRP A 386 1.55 12.66 25.95
CA TRP A 386 2.46 13.80 25.89
C TRP A 386 1.69 15.06 25.48
N ASN A 387 2.28 16.23 25.75
CA ASN A 387 1.62 17.52 25.60
C ASN A 387 2.44 18.43 24.67
N ALA A 388 1.80 18.97 23.62
CA ALA A 388 2.44 19.83 22.62
C ALA A 388 2.95 21.17 23.17
N GLN A 389 2.46 21.61 24.33
CA GLN A 389 2.92 22.81 25.02
C GLN A 389 4.19 22.58 25.84
N LYS A 390 4.56 21.32 26.10
CA LYS A 390 5.79 20.97 26.81
C LYS A 390 6.94 20.74 25.81
N PRO A 391 8.17 21.19 26.12
CA PRO A 391 9.36 20.83 25.34
C PRO A 391 9.55 19.32 25.29
N SER A 392 10.14 18.82 24.20
CA SER A 392 10.64 17.45 24.13
C SER A 392 12.09 17.40 24.59
N LEU A 393 12.59 16.23 24.99
CA LEU A 393 13.98 16.08 25.41
C LEU A 393 15.00 16.51 24.35
N ASP A 394 14.66 16.31 23.06
CA ASP A 394 15.55 16.62 21.94
C ASP A 394 15.37 18.07 21.40
N SER A 395 14.51 18.89 22.01
CA SER A 395 14.28 20.28 21.60
C SER A 395 13.91 21.16 22.78
N PRO A 396 14.64 22.26 23.04
CA PRO A 396 14.32 23.18 24.13
C PRO A 396 12.99 23.92 23.94
N ASP A 397 12.51 24.02 22.70
CA ASP A 397 11.20 24.61 22.39
C ASP A 397 10.12 23.52 22.25
N SER A 398 8.92 23.82 22.75
CA SER A 398 7.74 22.97 22.57
C SER A 398 7.21 23.00 21.14
N LEU A 399 6.48 21.95 20.74
CA LEU A 399 5.88 21.87 19.40
C LEU A 399 4.98 23.08 19.11
N ALA A 400 4.17 23.49 20.10
CA ALA A 400 3.32 24.67 20.00
C ALA A 400 4.14 25.96 19.75
N LYS A 401 5.27 26.14 20.44
CA LYS A 401 6.15 27.31 20.26
C LYS A 401 6.85 27.28 18.89
N ILE A 402 7.31 26.12 18.44
CA ILE A 402 7.95 25.94 17.13
C ILE A 402 6.96 26.27 16.01
N ASN A 403 5.74 25.71 16.08
CA ASN A 403 4.70 25.98 15.09
C ASN A 403 4.33 27.47 15.10
N SER A 404 4.07 28.06 16.27
CA SER A 404 3.77 29.50 16.38
C SER A 404 4.83 30.38 15.71
N LYS A 405 6.12 30.14 15.96
CA LYS A 405 7.23 30.85 15.30
C LYS A 405 7.23 30.64 13.78
N THR A 406 6.94 29.42 13.32
CA THR A 406 6.90 29.10 11.88
C THR A 406 5.80 29.89 11.17
N PHE A 407 4.62 30.02 11.78
CA PHE A 407 3.48 30.75 11.20
C PHE A 407 3.61 32.28 11.26
N GLN A 408 4.55 32.80 12.04
CA GLN A 408 4.90 34.22 12.02
C GLN A 408 5.84 34.58 10.86
N GLN A 409 6.36 33.59 10.12
CA GLN A 409 7.21 33.83 8.98
C GLN A 409 6.38 34.28 7.76
N PRO A 410 6.87 35.26 6.97
CA PRO A 410 6.17 35.72 5.77
C PRO A 410 6.14 34.65 4.67
N THR A 411 7.01 33.64 4.74
CA THR A 411 7.07 32.53 3.80
C THR A 411 7.42 31.26 4.55
N ILE A 412 6.67 30.19 4.31
CA ILE A 412 6.88 28.88 4.94
C ILE A 412 7.33 27.90 3.85
N ASN A 413 8.53 27.36 3.97
CA ASN A 413 9.03 26.35 3.04
C ASN A 413 8.42 24.98 3.37
N MET A 414 7.66 24.46 2.41
CA MET A 414 6.99 23.17 2.51
C MET A 414 7.85 22.06 1.92
N SER A 415 8.07 20.99 2.69
CA SER A 415 8.68 19.76 2.20
C SER A 415 7.57 18.78 1.81
N GLN A 416 7.58 18.31 0.56
CA GLN A 416 6.67 17.27 0.10
C GLN A 416 6.86 15.95 0.88
N ILE A 417 8.06 15.71 1.41
CA ILE A 417 8.36 14.52 2.22
C ILE A 417 8.06 14.83 3.69
N ALA A 418 7.11 14.09 4.27
CA ALA A 418 6.82 14.07 5.70
C ALA A 418 7.98 13.43 6.49
N LYS A 419 8.86 14.26 7.08
CA LYS A 419 10.03 13.77 7.85
C LYS A 419 9.89 13.85 9.36
N ASN A 420 8.97 14.67 9.86
CA ASN A 420 8.78 14.90 11.30
C ASN A 420 7.39 15.50 11.58
N THR A 421 7.02 15.55 12.86
CA THR A 421 5.72 16.08 13.33
C THR A 421 5.43 17.50 12.84
N ARG A 422 6.44 18.38 12.69
CA ARG A 422 6.23 19.75 12.19
C ARG A 422 5.79 19.70 10.73
N THR A 423 6.53 18.99 9.89
CA THR A 423 6.24 18.91 8.45
C THR A 423 4.90 18.25 8.19
N THR A 424 4.50 17.22 8.95
CA THR A 424 3.19 16.58 8.78
C THR A 424 2.03 17.48 9.17
N ILE A 425 2.16 18.28 10.24
CA ILE A 425 1.17 19.32 10.59
C ILE A 425 1.02 20.32 9.45
N LEU A 426 2.13 20.84 8.93
CA LEU A 426 2.09 21.80 7.84
C LEU A 426 1.44 21.21 6.58
N ASN A 427 1.80 19.97 6.22
CA ASN A 427 1.23 19.27 5.06
C ASN A 427 -0.29 19.12 5.21
N LEU A 428 -0.77 18.69 6.39
CA LEU A 428 -2.20 18.57 6.65
C LEU A 428 -2.93 19.92 6.54
N TRP A 429 -2.37 20.98 7.11
CA TRP A 429 -2.99 22.30 7.06
C TRP A 429 -3.07 22.85 5.64
N CYS A 430 -2.07 22.60 4.80
CA CYS A 430 -2.17 22.90 3.37
C CYS A 430 -3.33 22.17 2.72
N GLN A 431 -3.52 20.88 3.01
CA GLN A 431 -4.67 20.12 2.49
C GLN A 431 -6.01 20.68 3.00
N MET A 432 -6.06 21.15 4.26
CA MET A 432 -7.26 21.77 4.83
C MET A 432 -7.58 23.15 4.26
N ALA A 433 -6.58 23.84 3.71
CA ALA A 433 -6.79 25.13 3.05
C ALA A 433 -7.31 24.97 1.61
N ILE A 434 -7.02 23.85 0.94
CA ILE A 434 -7.44 23.57 -0.43
C ILE A 434 -8.92 23.17 -0.44
N SER A 435 -9.78 23.99 -1.06
CA SER A 435 -11.16 23.65 -1.35
C SER A 435 -11.60 24.18 -2.71
N GLU A 436 -12.29 23.35 -3.49
CA GLU A 436 -12.95 23.82 -4.71
C GLU A 436 -14.21 24.65 -4.43
N SER A 437 -14.72 24.61 -3.20
CA SER A 437 -15.91 25.35 -2.79
C SER A 437 -15.59 26.74 -2.21
N GLY A 438 -14.31 27.15 -2.23
CA GLY A 438 -13.84 28.42 -1.66
C GLY A 438 -12.58 28.26 -0.81
N PHE A 439 -12.49 29.01 0.30
CA PHE A 439 -11.40 28.90 1.27
C PHE A 439 -11.85 28.10 2.50
N MET A 440 -10.93 27.30 3.06
CA MET A 440 -11.08 26.52 4.30
C MET A 440 -12.03 25.31 4.22
N SER A 441 -11.58 24.21 4.84
CA SER A 441 -12.32 22.96 4.98
C SER A 441 -13.57 23.08 5.87
N PRO A 442 -14.65 22.28 5.68
CA PRO A 442 -15.80 22.22 6.60
C PRO A 442 -15.48 21.53 7.94
N GLY A 443 -14.21 21.27 8.21
CA GLY A 443 -13.76 20.67 9.44
C GLY A 443 -12.45 21.28 9.89
N VAL A 444 -12.13 21.04 11.15
CA VAL A 444 -10.91 21.52 11.80
C VAL A 444 -10.14 20.34 12.38
N VAL A 445 -8.83 20.35 12.21
CA VAL A 445 -7.90 19.41 12.85
C VAL A 445 -6.86 20.24 13.58
N TYR A 446 -6.86 20.15 14.90
CA TYR A 446 -5.94 20.90 15.75
C TYR A 446 -5.52 20.09 16.96
N MET A 447 -4.49 20.57 17.65
CA MET A 447 -4.07 20.03 18.93
C MET A 447 -4.40 21.03 20.04
N GLU A 448 -5.08 20.55 21.07
CA GLU A 448 -5.29 21.24 22.33
C GLU A 448 -4.45 20.54 23.40
N ALA A 449 -3.27 21.11 23.70
CA ALA A 449 -2.32 20.55 24.65
C ALA A 449 -1.92 19.09 24.34
N ASP A 450 -2.49 18.12 25.06
CA ASP A 450 -2.25 16.67 24.88
C ASP A 450 -3.29 15.97 24.01
N THR A 451 -4.26 16.70 23.45
CA THR A 451 -5.41 16.13 22.76
C THR A 451 -5.44 16.58 21.30
N ILE A 452 -5.56 15.62 20.37
CA ILE A 452 -5.86 15.89 18.97
C ILE A 452 -7.38 15.99 18.84
N VAL A 453 -7.88 17.07 18.25
CA VAL A 453 -9.30 17.28 17.98
C VAL A 453 -9.53 17.34 16.48
N ILE A 454 -10.44 16.49 16.00
CA ILE A 454 -10.90 16.45 14.61
C ILE A 454 -12.40 16.67 14.64
N ALA A 455 -12.86 17.81 14.14
CA ALA A 455 -14.26 18.20 14.22
C ALA A 455 -14.80 18.56 12.85
N SER A 456 -16.02 18.13 12.55
CA SER A 456 -16.82 18.72 11.47
C SER A 456 -17.52 19.96 12.01
N THR A 457 -17.52 21.05 11.24
CA THR A 457 -18.19 22.31 11.60
C THR A 457 -19.61 22.41 11.02
N LYS A 458 -20.15 21.31 10.48
CA LYS A 458 -21.49 21.23 9.88
C LYS A 458 -22.40 20.31 10.67
#